data_AF-A0A8H9QH81-F1
#
_entry.id   AF-A0A8H9QH81-F1
#
_cell.length_a   1.000
_cell.length_b   1.000
_cell.length_c   1.000
_cell.angle_alpha   90.00
_cell.angle_beta   90.00
_cell.angle_gamma   90.00
#
_symmetry.space_group_name_H-M   'P 1'
#
loop_
_entity.id
_entity.type
_entity.pdbx_description
1 polymer ?
#
loop_
_entity_poly.entity_id
_entity_poly.type
_entity_poly.pdbx_seq_one_letter_code
_entity_poly.pdbx_strand_id
1 'polypeptide(L)'
;CFLRGAAITAWAQQYRDHHASLWFIDEEINSDKCTLPWRLLGKTWQGWWQNQWQIWQQGDTRKMVCLLTEGQVEKGASITLAAGHHFLAWLQQQAEFRDSARYSAHSVFQTIRTLADKYNTLITQRDLPGGAAAYRAYGSCHM
;
A
#
# COMPACT_ATOMS: atom_id res chain seq x y z
N CYS A 1 4.43 3.68 4.09
CA CYS A 1 5.19 3.08 5.22
C CYS A 1 4.31 2.32 6.22
N PHE A 2 3.17 2.88 6.68
CA PHE A 2 2.27 2.23 7.65
C PHE A 2 1.79 0.81 7.26
N LEU A 3 1.32 0.64 6.03
CA LEU A 3 0.80 -0.66 5.54
C LEU A 3 1.86 -1.78 5.50
N ARG A 4 3.13 -1.43 5.24
CA ARG A 4 4.24 -2.39 5.30
C ARG A 4 4.47 -2.88 6.74
N GLY A 5 4.45 -1.96 7.70
CA GLY A 5 4.60 -2.30 9.12
C GLY A 5 3.46 -3.18 9.63
N ALA A 6 2.21 -2.81 9.32
CA ALA A 6 1.03 -3.56 9.73
C ALA A 6 1.00 -5.01 9.20
N ALA A 7 1.35 -5.21 7.93
CA ALA A 7 1.44 -6.55 7.33
C ALA A 7 2.51 -7.42 8.01
N ILE A 8 3.70 -6.85 8.26
CA ILE A 8 4.78 -7.56 8.96
C ILE A 8 4.34 -7.95 10.37
N THR A 9 3.67 -7.05 11.10
CA THR A 9 3.18 -7.33 12.46
C THR A 9 2.11 -8.42 12.46
N ALA A 10 1.14 -8.37 11.54
CA ALA A 10 0.04 -9.33 11.47
C ALA A 10 0.52 -10.77 11.24
N TRP A 11 1.60 -10.95 10.48
CA TRP A 11 2.16 -12.28 10.15
C TRP A 11 3.46 -12.59 10.88
N ALA A 12 3.93 -11.73 11.78
CA ALA A 12 5.19 -11.88 12.49
C ALA A 12 5.34 -13.25 13.18
N GLN A 13 4.25 -13.76 13.77
CA GLN A 13 4.27 -15.05 14.46
C GLN A 13 4.50 -16.23 13.51
N GLN A 14 3.88 -16.21 12.31
CA GLN A 14 4.07 -17.28 11.33
C GLN A 14 5.51 -17.34 10.80
N TYR A 15 6.17 -16.20 10.68
CA TYR A 15 7.59 -16.13 10.32
C TYR A 15 8.50 -16.57 11.47
N ARG A 16 8.17 -16.20 12.72
CA ARG A 16 8.91 -16.65 13.92
C ARG A 16 8.88 -18.16 14.08
N ASP A 17 7.74 -18.77 13.80
CA ASP A 17 7.53 -20.20 13.96
C ASP A 17 7.98 -21.00 12.70
N HIS A 18 8.67 -20.35 11.76
CA HIS A 18 9.15 -20.93 10.50
C HIS A 18 8.06 -21.60 9.62
N HIS A 19 6.80 -21.22 9.82
CA HIS A 19 5.67 -21.75 9.04
C HIS A 19 5.48 -21.04 7.70
N ALA A 20 6.18 -19.93 7.46
CA ALA A 20 6.16 -19.19 6.22
C ALA A 20 7.54 -18.57 5.92
N SER A 21 7.79 -18.29 4.64
CA SER A 21 8.97 -17.55 4.19
C SER A 21 8.55 -16.16 3.72
N LEU A 22 9.28 -15.12 4.12
CA LEU A 22 9.05 -13.76 3.64
C LEU A 22 10.04 -13.45 2.51
N TRP A 23 9.51 -13.04 1.37
CA TRP A 23 10.30 -12.65 0.21
C TRP A 23 10.10 -11.17 -0.09
N PHE A 24 11.19 -10.48 -0.40
CA PHE A 24 11.17 -9.19 -1.07
C PHE A 24 11.37 -9.41 -2.56
N ILE A 25 10.53 -8.77 -3.36
CA ILE A 25 10.57 -8.83 -4.81
C ILE A 25 10.55 -7.40 -5.32
N ASP A 26 11.49 -7.09 -6.20
CA ASP A 26 11.50 -5.90 -7.04
C ASP A 26 11.48 -6.38 -8.49
N GLU A 27 10.50 -5.97 -9.28
CA GLU A 27 10.30 -6.46 -10.65
C GLU A 27 10.03 -5.27 -11.57
N GLU A 28 10.91 -5.10 -12.57
CA GLU A 28 10.81 -4.07 -13.59
C GLU A 28 9.88 -4.54 -14.71
N ILE A 29 8.86 -3.75 -15.01
CA ILE A 29 7.77 -4.13 -15.93
C ILE A 29 8.08 -3.58 -17.32
N ASN A 30 8.53 -4.45 -18.23
CA ASN A 30 8.76 -4.08 -19.63
C ASN A 30 7.84 -4.84 -20.60
N SER A 31 7.50 -6.11 -20.33
CA SER A 31 6.57 -6.89 -21.17
C SER A 31 6.02 -8.13 -20.44
N ASP A 32 4.69 -8.21 -20.29
CA ASP A 32 3.98 -9.35 -19.68
C ASP A 32 3.79 -10.55 -20.63
N LYS A 33 4.32 -10.49 -21.87
CA LYS A 33 4.08 -11.51 -22.90
C LYS A 33 5.24 -12.50 -23.07
N CYS A 34 6.34 -12.32 -22.33
CA CYS A 34 7.50 -13.19 -22.46
C CYS A 34 7.25 -14.54 -21.78
N THR A 35 7.29 -15.63 -22.56
CA THR A 35 7.10 -17.01 -22.06
C THR A 35 8.42 -17.75 -21.82
N LEU A 36 9.57 -17.08 -22.05
CA LEU A 36 10.89 -17.68 -21.83
C LEU A 36 11.07 -18.04 -20.35
N PRO A 37 11.85 -19.07 -20.00
CA PRO A 37 12.14 -19.35 -18.60
C PRO A 37 12.98 -18.23 -17.97
N TRP A 38 12.77 -17.98 -16.67
CA TRP A 38 13.62 -17.06 -15.89
C TRP A 38 15.05 -17.61 -15.81
N ARG A 39 16.02 -16.77 -16.18
CA ARG A 39 17.44 -17.09 -16.08
C ARG A 39 18.09 -16.33 -14.94
N LEU A 40 18.84 -17.04 -14.09
CA LEU A 40 19.67 -16.42 -13.06
C LEU A 40 20.84 -15.71 -13.72
N LEU A 41 20.95 -14.39 -13.51
CA LEU A 41 22.07 -13.60 -13.98
C LEU A 41 23.19 -13.51 -12.95
N GLY A 42 22.84 -13.50 -11.66
CA GLY A 42 23.83 -13.37 -10.60
C GLY A 42 23.22 -13.25 -9.22
N LYS A 43 24.11 -13.20 -8.24
CA LYS A 43 23.80 -13.01 -6.83
C LYS A 43 24.59 -11.81 -6.32
N THR A 44 23.98 -11.03 -5.44
CA THR A 44 24.61 -9.84 -4.84
C THR A 44 24.15 -9.71 -3.39
N TRP A 45 25.00 -9.16 -2.53
CA TRP A 45 24.69 -8.94 -1.12
C TRP A 45 24.39 -7.46 -0.92
N GLN A 46 23.19 -7.13 -0.46
CA GLN A 46 22.73 -5.74 -0.33
C GLN A 46 21.89 -5.53 0.93
N GLY A 47 21.84 -4.26 1.35
CA GLY A 47 21.09 -3.80 2.52
C GLY A 47 21.86 -3.96 3.83
N TRP A 48 21.31 -3.38 4.90
CA TRP A 48 21.96 -3.36 6.22
C TRP A 48 22.12 -4.75 6.84
N TRP A 49 21.22 -5.68 6.50
CA TRP A 49 21.24 -7.05 6.99
C TRP A 49 22.10 -7.99 6.15
N GLN A 50 22.79 -7.49 5.10
CA GLN A 50 23.59 -8.30 4.19
C GLN A 50 22.80 -9.51 3.70
N ASN A 51 21.60 -9.29 3.15
CA ASN A 51 20.81 -10.39 2.59
C ASN A 51 21.29 -10.72 1.18
N GLN A 52 21.16 -11.98 0.77
CA GLN A 52 21.52 -12.41 -0.59
C GLN A 52 20.37 -12.15 -1.55
N TRP A 53 20.60 -11.23 -2.48
CA TRP A 53 19.71 -10.95 -3.59
C TRP A 53 20.07 -11.80 -4.79
N GLN A 54 19.07 -12.33 -5.48
CA GLN A 54 19.21 -12.98 -6.77
C GLN A 54 18.65 -12.08 -7.86
N ILE A 55 19.39 -11.94 -8.95
CA ILE A 55 19.01 -11.16 -10.11
C ILE A 55 18.57 -12.14 -11.20
N TRP A 56 17.34 -11.99 -11.67
CA TRP A 56 16.76 -12.85 -12.69
C TRP A 56 16.31 -12.02 -13.89
N GLN A 57 16.37 -12.61 -15.09
CA GLN A 57 15.91 -11.99 -16.32
C GLN A 57 15.06 -12.95 -17.14
N GLN A 58 14.04 -12.40 -17.80
CA GLN A 58 13.15 -13.06 -18.74
C GLN A 58 12.84 -12.08 -19.89
N GLY A 59 13.45 -12.29 -21.06
CA GLY A 59 13.37 -11.30 -22.15
C GLY A 59 13.92 -9.95 -21.70
N ASP A 60 13.07 -8.91 -21.80
CA ASP A 60 13.38 -7.54 -21.35
C ASP A 60 12.95 -7.25 -19.91
N THR A 61 12.27 -8.21 -19.25
CA THR A 61 11.82 -8.10 -17.87
C THR A 61 12.92 -8.56 -16.93
N ARG A 62 13.16 -7.79 -15.88
CA ARG A 62 14.16 -8.11 -14.85
C ARG A 62 13.50 -8.09 -13.48
N LYS A 63 13.89 -9.04 -12.62
CA LYS A 63 13.50 -9.02 -11.22
C LYS A 63 14.69 -9.26 -10.30
N MET A 64 14.60 -8.70 -9.11
CA MET A 64 15.46 -8.99 -7.98
C MET A 64 14.62 -9.58 -6.86
N VAL A 65 15.06 -10.71 -6.34
CA VAL A 65 14.38 -11.40 -5.24
C VAL A 65 15.34 -11.61 -4.08
N CYS A 66 14.83 -11.42 -2.87
CA CYS A 66 15.59 -11.58 -1.65
C CYS A 66 14.72 -12.32 -0.63
N LEU A 67 15.23 -13.41 -0.08
CA LEU A 67 14.62 -14.05 1.07
C LEU A 67 14.97 -13.24 2.31
N LEU A 68 13.96 -12.84 3.10
CA LEU A 68 14.13 -12.04 4.32
C LEU A 68 14.10 -12.88 5.60
N THR A 69 13.68 -14.14 5.51
CA THR A 69 13.69 -15.12 6.60
C THR A 69 14.76 -16.17 6.35
N GLU A 70 15.05 -17.02 7.33
CA GLU A 70 15.92 -18.18 7.09
C GLU A 70 15.25 -19.18 6.12
N GLY A 71 16.02 -19.77 5.19
CA GLY A 71 15.51 -20.74 4.23
C GLY A 71 16.31 -20.86 2.93
N GLN A 72 15.82 -21.71 2.02
CA GLN A 72 16.49 -22.00 0.75
C GLN A 72 16.19 -20.92 -0.30
N VAL A 73 17.25 -20.32 -0.83
CA VAL A 73 17.19 -19.19 -1.78
C VAL A 73 16.88 -19.66 -3.23
N GLU A 74 16.85 -20.96 -3.49
CA GLU A 74 16.72 -21.54 -4.85
C GLU A 74 15.36 -21.32 -5.52
N LYS A 75 14.31 -20.94 -4.76
CA LYS A 75 12.95 -20.76 -5.31
C LYS A 75 12.74 -19.46 -6.10
N GLY A 76 13.74 -18.58 -6.18
CA GLY A 76 13.60 -17.25 -6.78
C GLY A 76 13.09 -17.21 -8.24
N ALA A 77 13.35 -18.26 -9.03
CA ALA A 77 12.82 -18.37 -10.38
C ALA A 77 11.27 -18.37 -10.40
N SER A 78 10.64 -19.07 -9.46
CA SER A 78 9.19 -19.27 -9.37
C SER A 78 8.43 -18.10 -8.73
N ILE A 79 9.15 -17.21 -8.03
CA ILE A 79 8.56 -16.07 -7.32
C ILE A 79 8.44 -14.89 -8.29
N THR A 80 7.22 -14.50 -8.64
CA THR A 80 6.92 -13.38 -9.55
C THR A 80 5.76 -12.55 -9.02
N LEU A 81 5.63 -11.31 -9.50
CA LEU A 81 4.47 -10.46 -9.24
C LEU A 81 3.34 -10.64 -10.28
N ALA A 82 3.35 -11.72 -11.07
CA ALA A 82 2.39 -11.95 -12.16
C ALA A 82 0.91 -11.86 -11.74
N ALA A 83 0.54 -12.43 -10.59
CA ALA A 83 -0.82 -12.30 -10.06
C ALA A 83 -1.17 -10.84 -9.69
N GLY A 84 -0.19 -10.10 -9.16
CA GLY A 84 -0.29 -8.66 -8.93
C GLY A 84 -0.42 -7.87 -10.23
N HIS A 85 0.30 -8.26 -11.29
CA HIS A 85 0.19 -7.64 -12.62
C HIS A 85 -1.22 -7.83 -13.18
N HIS A 86 -1.75 -9.05 -13.16
CA HIS A 86 -3.11 -9.32 -13.59
C HIS A 86 -4.15 -8.56 -12.77
N PHE A 87 -3.95 -8.47 -11.45
CA PHE A 87 -4.82 -7.68 -10.59
C PHE A 87 -4.77 -6.18 -10.93
N LEU A 88 -3.59 -5.59 -11.10
CA LEU A 88 -3.45 -4.17 -11.46
C LEU A 88 -4.04 -3.88 -12.85
N ALA A 89 -3.77 -4.73 -13.83
CA ALA A 89 -4.34 -4.62 -15.18
C ALA A 89 -5.87 -4.71 -15.16
N TRP A 90 -6.43 -5.65 -14.39
CA TRP A 90 -7.87 -5.75 -14.16
C TRP A 90 -8.42 -4.52 -13.43
N LEU A 91 -7.72 -4.03 -12.40
CA LEU A 91 -8.13 -2.88 -11.60
C LEU A 91 -8.20 -1.61 -12.45
N GLN A 92 -7.27 -1.41 -13.37
CA GLN A 92 -7.24 -0.28 -14.31
C GLN A 92 -8.40 -0.30 -15.33
N GLN A 93 -9.03 -1.46 -15.55
CA GLN A 93 -10.22 -1.59 -16.41
C GLN A 93 -11.52 -1.22 -15.69
N GLN A 94 -11.52 -1.12 -14.36
CA GLN A 94 -12.71 -0.75 -13.59
C GLN A 94 -13.00 0.74 -13.77
N ALA A 95 -14.23 1.09 -14.16
CA ALA A 95 -14.62 2.46 -14.48
C ALA A 95 -14.40 3.41 -13.29
N GLU A 96 -14.67 2.93 -12.07
CA GLU A 96 -14.50 3.65 -10.82
C GLU A 96 -13.04 4.04 -10.53
N PHE A 97 -12.09 3.22 -10.99
CA PHE A 97 -10.66 3.48 -10.86
C PHE A 97 -10.09 4.26 -12.05
N ARG A 98 -10.69 4.13 -13.23
CA ARG A 98 -10.35 4.92 -14.41
C ARG A 98 -10.72 6.40 -14.23
N ASP A 99 -11.82 6.66 -13.52
CA ASP A 99 -12.28 8.00 -13.13
C ASP A 99 -11.80 8.44 -11.73
N SER A 100 -10.79 7.75 -11.19
CA SER A 100 -10.25 7.96 -9.83
C SER A 100 -9.62 9.33 -9.59
N ALA A 101 -9.63 10.25 -10.56
CA ALA A 101 -9.36 11.67 -10.29
C ALA A 101 -10.22 12.19 -9.11
N ARG A 102 -11.46 11.67 -8.96
CA ARG A 102 -12.35 11.94 -7.81
C ARG A 102 -11.84 11.40 -6.47
N TYR A 103 -11.06 10.33 -6.48
CA TYR A 103 -10.56 9.62 -5.30
C TYR A 103 -9.02 9.63 -5.17
N SER A 104 -8.34 10.46 -5.96
CA SER A 104 -6.90 10.64 -5.84
C SER A 104 -6.56 11.10 -4.41
N ALA A 105 -5.40 10.72 -3.89
CA ALA A 105 -4.97 11.16 -2.56
C ALA A 105 -5.04 12.69 -2.43
N HIS A 106 -4.76 13.41 -3.52
CA HIS A 106 -4.91 14.86 -3.59
C HIS A 106 -6.38 15.31 -3.49
N SER A 107 -7.30 14.72 -4.27
CA SER A 107 -8.74 15.02 -4.21
C SER A 107 -9.32 14.77 -2.81
N VAL A 108 -9.02 13.61 -2.24
CA VAL A 108 -9.48 13.22 -0.89
C VAL A 108 -8.95 14.20 0.16
N PHE A 109 -7.67 14.56 0.09
CA PHE A 109 -7.07 15.57 0.97
C PHE A 109 -7.76 16.94 0.85
N GLN A 110 -8.02 17.42 -0.37
CA GLN A 110 -8.72 18.69 -0.58
C GLN A 110 -10.14 18.67 -0.03
N THR A 111 -10.90 17.58 -0.24
CA THR A 111 -12.24 17.42 0.33
C THR A 111 -12.23 17.47 1.85
N ILE A 112 -11.31 16.74 2.50
CA ILE A 112 -11.16 16.75 3.96
C ILE A 112 -10.82 18.15 4.47
N ARG A 113 -9.87 18.84 3.81
CA ARG A 113 -9.50 20.22 4.14
C ARG A 113 -10.70 21.17 4.08
N THR A 114 -11.47 21.13 3.00
CA THR A 114 -12.66 21.98 2.83
C THR A 114 -13.72 21.71 3.90
N LEU A 115 -13.93 20.45 4.29
CA LEU A 115 -14.87 20.11 5.37
C LEU A 115 -14.40 20.65 6.73
N ALA A 116 -13.09 20.56 7.01
CA ALA A 116 -12.50 21.13 8.22
C ALA A 116 -12.65 22.66 8.26
N ASP A 117 -12.39 23.35 7.15
CA ASP A 117 -12.57 24.81 7.06
C ASP A 117 -14.02 25.22 7.31
N LYS A 118 -14.99 24.49 6.74
CA LYS A 118 -16.42 24.72 6.99
C LYS A 118 -16.80 24.49 8.44
N TYR A 119 -16.32 23.41 9.05
CA TYR A 119 -16.57 23.11 10.46
C TYR A 119 -15.99 24.19 11.39
N ASN A 120 -14.75 24.61 11.15
CA ASN A 120 -14.10 25.66 11.91
C ASN A 120 -14.82 27.00 11.76
N THR A 121 -15.32 27.31 10.55
CA THR A 121 -16.15 28.50 10.32
C THR A 121 -17.46 28.43 11.12
N LEU A 122 -18.13 27.28 11.13
CA LEU A 122 -19.38 27.08 11.88
C LEU A 122 -19.18 27.21 13.40
N ILE A 123 -18.06 26.74 13.92
CA ILE A 123 -17.72 26.89 15.35
C ILE A 123 -17.34 28.33 15.66
N THR A 124 -16.51 28.96 14.84
CA THR A 124 -16.12 30.37 15.02
C THR A 124 -17.34 31.30 14.95
N GLN A 125 -18.32 30.98 14.11
CA GLN A 125 -19.61 31.69 14.04
C GLN A 125 -20.51 31.42 15.26
N ARG A 126 -20.43 30.22 15.84
CA ARG A 126 -21.12 29.88 17.11
C ARG A 126 -20.50 30.58 18.32
N ASP A 127 -19.20 30.84 18.28
CA ASP A 127 -18.44 31.49 19.35
C ASP A 127 -18.42 33.03 19.26
N LEU A 128 -19.15 33.63 18.30
CA LEU A 128 -19.45 35.07 18.30
C LEU A 128 -20.31 35.43 19.54
N PRO A 129 -20.05 36.57 20.20
CA PRO A 129 -20.79 36.99 21.39
C PRO A 129 -22.24 37.32 21.01
N GLY A 130 -23.10 36.31 21.15
CA GLY A 130 -24.51 36.33 20.79
C GLY A 130 -25.15 34.93 20.85
N GLY A 131 -24.37 33.86 20.68
CA GLY A 131 -24.85 32.46 20.72
C GLY A 131 -25.24 31.94 22.11
N ALA A 132 -24.74 32.55 23.19
CA ALA A 132 -25.05 32.12 24.56
C ALA A 132 -26.52 32.37 24.97
N ALA A 133 -27.27 33.20 24.24
CA ALA A 133 -28.69 33.44 24.50
C ALA A 133 -29.60 32.29 24.01
N ALA A 134 -29.15 31.46 23.07
CA ALA A 134 -29.98 30.39 22.50
C ALA A 134 -30.00 29.11 23.35
N TYR A 135 -29.07 28.94 24.29
CA TYR A 135 -28.94 27.71 25.08
C TYR A 135 -29.89 27.61 26.28
N ARG A 136 -30.64 28.69 26.62
CA ARG A 136 -31.64 28.65 27.71
C ARG A 136 -33.05 28.28 27.27
N ALA A 137 -33.35 28.23 25.96
CA ALA A 137 -34.71 27.98 25.48
C ALA A 137 -35.03 26.51 25.13
N TYR A 138 -34.02 25.64 24.99
CA TYR A 138 -34.22 24.23 24.63
C TYR A 138 -34.10 23.24 25.80
N GLY A 139 -33.79 23.72 27.02
CA GLY A 139 -33.57 22.89 28.21
C GLY A 139 -34.74 22.76 29.18
N SER A 140 -35.94 23.26 28.87
CA SER A 140 -37.07 23.28 29.82
C SER A 140 -38.41 22.78 29.28
N CYS A 141 -38.41 21.94 28.24
CA CYS A 141 -39.60 21.16 27.85
C CYS A 141 -39.33 19.65 27.96
N HIS A 142 -39.01 19.18 29.16
CA HIS A 142 -39.29 17.81 29.63
C HIS A 142 -39.11 17.76 31.15
N MET A 143 -40.08 18.29 31.89
CA MET A 143 -40.96 17.57 32.82
C MET A 143 -41.84 18.59 33.56
#